data_AF-A0A765BRL7-F1
#
_entry.id   AF-A0A765BRL7-F1
#
_cell.length_a   1.000
_cell.length_b   1.000
_cell.length_c   1.000
_cell.angle_alpha   90.00
_cell.angle_beta   90.00
_cell.angle_gamma   90.00
#
_symmetry.space_group_name_H-M   'P 1'
#
loop_
_entity.id
_entity.type
_entity.pdbx_description
1 polymer ?
#
loop_
_entity_poly.entity_id
_entity_poly.type
_entity_poly.pdbx_seq_one_letter_code
_entity_poly.pdbx_strand_id
1 'polypeptide(L)'
;MFLDYKFNKLITPKIISLIYIVMLVILFIIVVVSIVSLFIHPTIYNALLIVVSLLSVLLLRISTELTMLAFKNTEYLRTIAENTKKD
;
A
#
# COMPACT_ATOMS: atom_id res chain seq x y z
N MET A 1 -2.57 9.64 -8.14
CA MET A 1 -2.53 9.66 -6.67
C MET A 1 -1.18 9.21 -6.10
N PHE A 2 -0.61 8.06 -6.52
CA PHE A 2 0.78 7.68 -6.15
C PHE A 2 1.88 8.52 -6.84
N LEU A 3 1.56 9.25 -7.91
CA LEU A 3 2.48 10.09 -8.69
C LEU A 3 2.21 11.59 -8.51
N ASP A 4 1.73 12.03 -7.34
CA ASP A 4 1.62 13.46 -7.06
C ASP A 4 3.01 14.07 -6.85
N TYR A 5 3.46 14.86 -7.82
CA TYR A 5 4.80 15.45 -7.89
C TYR A 5 5.16 16.31 -6.67
N LYS A 6 4.17 16.84 -5.93
CA LYS A 6 4.38 17.59 -4.67
C LYS A 6 4.83 16.71 -3.49
N PHE A 7 4.57 15.41 -3.51
CA PHE A 7 4.96 14.48 -2.43
C PHE A 7 6.42 14.02 -2.50
N ASN A 8 7.18 14.46 -3.51
CA ASN A 8 8.58 14.12 -3.65
C ASN A 8 9.52 14.77 -2.61
N LYS A 9 9.03 15.72 -1.82
CA LYS A 9 9.83 16.48 -0.85
C LYS A 9 9.96 15.79 0.51
N LEU A 10 9.07 14.85 0.84
CA LEU A 10 9.09 14.10 2.09
C LEU A 10 9.61 12.68 1.84
N ILE A 11 10.60 12.25 2.62
CA ILE A 11 11.21 10.92 2.53
C ILE A 11 10.20 9.82 2.90
N THR A 12 9.37 10.06 3.91
CA THR A 12 8.39 9.10 4.46
C THR A 12 7.36 8.57 3.44
N PRO A 13 6.60 9.42 2.69
CA PRO A 13 5.65 8.95 1.69
C PRO A 13 6.32 8.23 0.51
N LYS A 14 7.56 8.60 0.16
CA LYS A 14 8.37 7.88 -0.84
C LYS A 14 8.71 6.46 -0.38
N ILE A 15 9.14 6.30 0.87
CA ILE A 15 9.45 4.97 1.44
C ILE A 15 8.19 4.10 1.48
N ILE A 16 7.05 4.66 1.89
CA ILE A 16 5.76 3.93 1.91
C ILE A 16 5.36 3.49 0.49
N SER A 17 5.56 4.35 -0.52
CA SER A 17 5.31 3.98 -1.91
C SER A 17 6.23 2.86 -2.40
N LEU A 18 7.51 2.87 -2.01
CA LEU A 18 8.45 1.81 -2.36
C LEU A 18 8.07 0.48 -1.68
N ILE A 19 7.74 0.52 -0.38
CA ILE A 19 7.25 -0.65 0.37
C ILE A 19 5.97 -1.19 -0.26
N TYR A 20 5.05 -0.32 -0.68
CA TYR A 20 3.82 -0.73 -1.35
C TYR A 20 4.09 -1.52 -2.64
N ILE A 21 5.02 -1.04 -3.48
CA ILE A 21 5.40 -1.74 -4.72
C ILE A 21 6.02 -3.10 -4.39
N VAL A 22 6.95 -3.16 -3.42
CA VAL A 22 7.57 -4.42 -3.00
C VAL A 22 6.52 -5.41 -2.49
N MET A 23 5.57 -4.95 -1.65
CA MET A 23 4.49 -5.78 -1.13
C MET A 23 3.55 -6.27 -2.23
N LEU A 24 3.23 -5.44 -3.22
CA LEU A 24 2.44 -5.86 -4.38
C LEU A 24 3.15 -6.95 -5.20
N VAL A 25 4.45 -6.81 -5.43
CA VAL A 25 5.23 -7.82 -6.16
C VAL A 25 5.24 -9.15 -5.40
N ILE A 26 5.42 -9.12 -4.08
CA ILE A 26 5.38 -10.32 -3.24
C ILE A 26 4.00 -10.99 -3.31
N LEU A 27 2.92 -10.21 -3.14
CA LEU A 27 1.55 -10.73 -3.23
C LEU A 27 1.25 -11.33 -4.61
N PHE A 28 1.73 -10.69 -5.67
CA PHE A 28 1.59 -11.22 -7.02
C PHE A 28 2.28 -12.58 -7.18
N ILE A 29 3.51 -12.72 -6.68
CA ILE A 29 4.24 -14.00 -6.70
C ILE A 29 3.47 -15.07 -5.93
N ILE A 30 2.95 -14.75 -4.73
CA ILE A 30 2.17 -15.68 -3.92
C ILE A 30 0.94 -16.18 -4.67
N VAL A 31 0.21 -15.29 -5.34
CA VAL A 31 -0.98 -15.66 -6.13
C VAL A 31 -0.59 -16.59 -7.28
N VAL A 32 0.46 -16.26 -8.04
CA VAL A 32 0.93 -17.09 -9.16
C VAL A 32 1.36 -18.48 -8.67
N VAL A 33 2.15 -18.55 -7.61
CA VAL A 33 2.59 -19.83 -7.01
C VAL A 33 1.39 -20.65 -6.53
N SER A 34 0.40 -20.01 -5.91
CA SER A 34 -0.81 -20.68 -5.43
C SER A 34 -1.64 -21.26 -6.58
N ILE A 35 -1.77 -20.52 -7.69
CA ILE A 35 -2.47 -20.97 -8.90
C ILE A 35 -1.73 -22.17 -9.52
N VAL A 36 -0.41 -22.07 -9.72
CA VAL A 36 0.40 -23.17 -10.28
C VAL A 36 0.31 -24.41 -9.40
N SER A 37 0.40 -24.25 -8.06
CA SER A 37 0.28 -25.33 -7.10
C SER A 37 -1.08 -26.03 -7.17
N LEU A 38 -2.15 -25.35 -7.57
CA LEU A 38 -3.48 -25.95 -7.71
C LEU A 38 -3.55 -26.98 -8.85
N PHE A 39 -2.74 -26.80 -9.90
CA PHE A 39 -2.65 -27.75 -11.02
C PHE A 39 -1.78 -28.97 -10.71
N ILE A 40 -0.81 -28.84 -9.80
CA ILE A 40 0.11 -29.93 -9.43
C ILE A 40 -0.46 -30.74 -8.26
N HIS A 41 -0.90 -30.05 -7.21
CA HIS A 41 -1.45 -30.63 -5.99
C HIS A 41 -2.71 -29.85 -5.56
N PRO A 42 -3.89 -30.20 -6.10
CA PRO A 42 -5.12 -29.51 -5.76
C PRO A 42 -5.47 -29.78 -4.29
N THR A 43 -5.38 -28.74 -3.47
CA THR A 43 -5.79 -28.77 -2.07
C THR A 43 -6.71 -27.59 -1.79
N ILE A 44 -7.59 -27.77 -0.80
CA ILE A 44 -8.49 -26.69 -0.37
C ILE A 44 -7.71 -25.49 0.18
N TYR A 45 -6.52 -25.75 0.76
CA TYR A 45 -5.61 -24.71 1.22
C TYR A 45 -5.11 -23.82 0.08
N ASN A 46 -4.78 -24.38 -1.08
CA ASN A 46 -4.34 -23.60 -2.24
C ASN A 46 -5.45 -22.69 -2.76
N ALA A 47 -6.69 -23.18 -2.81
CA ALA A 47 -7.85 -22.37 -3.21
C ALA A 47 -8.12 -21.23 -2.19
N LEU A 48 -8.05 -21.54 -0.89
CA LEU A 48 -8.26 -20.55 0.17
C LEU A 48 -7.16 -19.49 0.18
N LEU A 49 -5.90 -19.88 -0.07
CA LEU A 49 -4.75 -18.98 -0.14
C LEU A 49 -4.91 -17.94 -1.28
N ILE A 50 -5.47 -18.32 -2.42
CA ILE A 50 -5.79 -17.40 -3.51
C ILE A 50 -6.82 -16.36 -3.05
N VAL A 51 -7.92 -16.79 -2.43
CA VAL A 51 -8.98 -15.89 -1.94
C VAL A 51 -8.43 -14.91 -0.89
N VAL A 52 -7.66 -15.40 0.08
CA VAL A 52 -7.04 -14.57 1.12
C VAL A 52 -6.02 -13.60 0.53
N SER A 53 -5.24 -14.02 -0.47
CA SER A 53 -4.26 -13.16 -1.13
C SER A 53 -4.93 -12.05 -1.95
N LEU A 54 -6.08 -12.30 -2.56
CA LEU A 54 -6.85 -11.24 -3.24
C LEU A 54 -7.41 -10.23 -2.25
N LEU A 55 -7.91 -10.70 -1.10
CA LEU A 55 -8.39 -9.82 -0.05
C LEU A 55 -7.27 -8.97 0.57
N SER A 56 -6.07 -9.55 0.73
CA SER A 56 -4.92 -8.84 1.29
C SER A 56 -4.42 -7.72 0.37
N VAL A 57 -4.55 -7.85 -0.95
CA VAL A 57 -4.26 -6.75 -1.91
C VAL A 57 -5.18 -5.54 -1.66
N LEU A 58 -6.47 -5.78 -1.44
CA LEU A 58 -7.42 -4.70 -1.11
C LEU A 58 -7.05 -4.01 0.21
N LEU A 59 -6.74 -4.79 1.24
CA LEU A 59 -6.31 -4.27 2.54
C LEU A 59 -5.01 -3.47 2.44
N LEU A 60 -4.03 -3.95 1.67
CA LEU A 60 -2.79 -3.24 1.41
C LEU A 60 -3.05 -1.88 0.75
N ARG A 61 -3.98 -1.82 -0.21
CA ARG A 61 -4.34 -0.57 -0.88
C ARG A 61 -4.99 0.41 0.09
N ILE A 62 -6.00 -0.02 0.84
CA ILE A 62 -6.72 0.83 1.78
C ILE A 62 -5.77 1.37 2.87
N SER A 63 -4.96 0.49 3.47
CA SER A 63 -4.02 0.87 4.55
C SER A 63 -2.95 1.85 4.10
N THR A 64 -2.38 1.66 2.90
CA THR A 64 -1.36 2.58 2.35
C THR A 64 -1.94 3.92 1.96
N GLU A 65 -3.14 3.97 1.37
CA GLU A 65 -3.85 5.22 1.06
C GLU A 65 -4.20 5.98 2.34
N LEU A 66 -4.70 5.30 3.38
CA LEU A 66 -4.99 5.91 4.68
C LEU A 66 -3.74 6.46 5.37
N THR A 67 -2.66 5.69 5.35
CA THR A 67 -1.38 6.12 5.94
C THR A 67 -0.86 7.36 5.24
N MET A 68 -0.89 7.37 3.89
CA MET A 68 -0.48 8.54 3.13
C MET A 68 -1.38 9.75 3.42
N LEU A 69 -2.70 9.55 3.49
CA LEU A 69 -3.67 10.61 3.81
C LEU A 69 -3.41 11.22 5.20
N ALA A 70 -3.09 10.39 6.20
CA ALA A 70 -2.73 10.85 7.53
C ALA A 70 -1.51 11.77 7.50
N PHE A 71 -0.45 11.40 6.77
CA PHE A 71 0.72 12.26 6.59
C PHE A 71 0.38 13.58 5.90
N LYS A 72 -0.48 13.55 4.86
CA LYS A 72 -0.94 14.78 4.20
C LYS A 72 -1.67 15.69 5.19
N ASN A 73 -2.52 15.11 6.03
CA ASN A 73 -3.28 15.86 7.02
C ASN A 73 -2.38 16.51 8.07
N THR A 74 -1.35 15.81 8.56
CA THR A 74 -0.38 16.37 9.49
C THR A 74 0.42 17.54 8.89
N GLU A 75 0.83 17.43 7.63
CA GLU A 75 1.55 18.51 6.93
C GLU A 75 0.66 19.73 6.67
N TYR A 76 -0.61 19.49 6.31
CA TYR A 76 -1.59 20.55 6.12
C TYR A 76 -1.85 21.35 7.41
N LEU A 77 -2.06 20.65 8.53
CA LEU A 77 -2.20 21.28 9.85
C LEU A 77 -0.97 22.10 10.24
N ARG A 78 0.23 21.59 9.94
CA ARG A 78 1.48 22.33 10.18
C ARG A 78 1.54 23.62 9.37
N THR A 79 1.15 23.57 8.10
CA THR A 79 1.13 24.74 7.22
C THR A 79 0.15 25.81 7.72
N ILE A 80 -1.04 25.40 8.19
CA ILE A 80 -2.00 26.33 8.79
C ILE A 80 -1.40 26.98 10.06
N ALA A 81 -0.83 26.17 10.96
CA ALA A 81 -0.25 26.67 12.20
C ALA A 81 0.93 27.63 11.97
N GLU A 82 1.75 27.40 10.94
CA GLU A 82 2.85 28.29 10.56
C GLU A 82 2.35 29.63 9.99
N ASN A 83 1.24 29.63 9.24
CA ASN A 83 0.63 30.85 8.72
C ASN A 83 -0.11 31.65 9.81
N THR A 84 -0.79 30.98 10.74
CA THR A 84 -1.45 31.65 11.88
C THR A 84 -0.47 32.29 12.87
N LYS A 85 0.78 31.83 12.94
CA LYS A 85 1.83 32.46 13.77
C LYS A 85 2.45 33.72 13.15
N LYS A 86 2.17 34.00 11.88
CA LYS A 86 2.76 35.13 11.13
C LYS A 86 1.90 36.39 11.18
N ASP A 87 0.68 36.28 11.67
CA ASP A 87 -0.25 37.36 12.01
C ASP A 87 -0.24 37.60 13.53
#